data_AF-A0A0Q5LQE7-F1
#
_entry.id   AF-A0A0Q5LQE7-F1
#
_cell.length_a   1.000
_cell.length_b   1.000
_cell.length_c   1.000
_cell.angle_alpha   90.00
_cell.angle_beta   90.00
_cell.angle_gamma   90.00
#
_symmetry.space_group_name_H-M   'P 1'
#
loop_
_entity.id
_entity.type
_entity.pdbx_description
1 polymer ?
#
loop_
_entity_poly.entity_id
_entity_poly.type
_entity_poly.pdbx_seq_one_letter_code
_entity_poly.pdbx_strand_id
1 'polypeptide(L)'
;MKGAYVFSSDPRVFEAFAELLLEAGGSRGNDVAQYIDAQGLGTTVFSHQGADDPDVVEPPNEYQGRRPPVPLPQLSCCLVECRWEHVFIEWMRRLAESLRAPLWILDSDGTLWDLVSAIDGAVRL
;
A
#
# COMPACT_ATOMS: atom_id res chain seq x y z
N MET A 1 -4.33 14.72 0.16
CA MET A 1 -4.43 13.54 -0.71
C MET A 1 -5.23 12.49 0.04
N LYS A 2 -5.56 11.38 -0.62
CA LYS A 2 -6.19 10.20 -0.03
C LYS A 2 -5.08 9.17 0.24
N GLY A 3 -5.18 8.36 1.29
CA GLY A 3 -4.07 7.56 1.81
C GLY A 3 -4.51 6.18 2.30
N ALA A 4 -3.67 5.18 2.08
CA ALA A 4 -3.86 3.83 2.60
C ALA A 4 -2.52 3.23 3.05
N TYR A 5 -2.56 2.39 4.07
CA TYR A 5 -1.39 1.59 4.46
C TYR A 5 -1.37 0.29 3.67
N VAL A 6 -0.20 -0.06 3.16
CA VAL A 6 0.03 -1.33 2.45
C VAL A 6 0.99 -2.17 3.27
N PHE A 7 0.54 -3.37 3.64
CA PHE A 7 1.26 -4.32 4.48
C PHE A 7 1.72 -5.53 3.68
N SER A 8 2.89 -6.06 4.05
CA SER A 8 3.38 -7.34 3.56
C SER A 8 4.23 -8.04 4.61
N SER A 9 4.38 -9.36 4.45
CA SER A 9 5.40 -10.13 5.17
C SER A 9 6.80 -9.94 4.60
N ASP A 10 6.94 -9.42 3.36
CA ASP A 10 8.26 -9.09 2.80
C ASP A 10 8.74 -7.73 3.37
N PRO A 11 9.92 -7.67 4.02
CA PRO A 11 10.45 -6.43 4.58
C PRO A 11 10.81 -5.38 3.54
N ARG A 12 10.83 -5.74 2.26
CA ARG A 12 11.15 -4.84 1.14
C ARG A 12 9.92 -4.21 0.51
N VAL A 13 8.75 -4.23 1.16
CA VAL A 13 7.50 -3.69 0.56
C VAL A 13 7.65 -2.25 0.07
N PHE A 14 8.26 -1.37 0.87
CA PHE A 14 8.56 -0.01 0.46
C PHE A 14 9.56 0.03 -0.69
N GLU A 15 10.68 -0.69 -0.56
CA GLU A 15 11.77 -0.72 -1.54
C GLU A 15 11.30 -1.18 -2.91
N ALA A 16 10.55 -2.29 -2.96
CA ALA A 16 9.99 -2.83 -4.19
C ALA A 16 8.98 -1.87 -4.82
N PHE A 17 8.18 -1.17 -4.01
CA PHE A 17 7.23 -0.20 -4.54
C PHE A 17 7.94 1.05 -5.07
N ALA A 18 8.94 1.55 -4.35
CA ALA A 18 9.77 2.67 -4.79
C ALA A 18 10.51 2.36 -6.11
N GLU A 19 11.03 1.15 -6.26
CA GLU A 19 11.64 0.66 -7.50
C GLU A 19 10.63 0.63 -8.66
N LEU A 20 9.41 0.12 -8.44
CA LEU A 20 8.36 0.13 -9.46
C LEU A 20 7.99 1.54 -9.93
N LEU A 21 7.89 2.50 -9.00
CA LEU A 21 7.61 3.90 -9.36
C LEU A 21 8.77 4.51 -10.16
N LEU A 22 10.01 4.21 -9.77
CA LEU A 22 11.21 4.68 -10.46
C LEU A 22 11.31 4.12 -11.89
N GLU A 23 11.05 2.81 -12.07
CA GLU A 23 11.02 2.15 -13.37
C GLU A 23 9.96 2.74 -14.32
N ALA A 24 8.86 3.25 -13.76
CA ALA A 24 7.82 3.94 -14.53
C ALA A 24 8.20 5.39 -14.91
N GLY A 25 9.38 5.88 -14.51
CA GLY A 25 9.83 7.25 -14.75
C GLY A 25 9.53 8.21 -13.60
N GLY A 26 9.23 7.69 -12.41
CA GLY A 26 9.08 8.46 -11.19
C GLY A 26 10.41 8.96 -10.62
N SER A 27 10.34 9.49 -9.41
CA SER A 27 11.49 9.93 -8.62
C SER A 27 11.54 9.19 -7.28
N ARG A 28 12.75 9.06 -6.73
CA ARG A 28 12.99 8.37 -5.47
C ARG A 28 13.91 9.21 -4.58
N GLY A 29 13.46 9.47 -3.36
CA GLY A 29 14.25 9.94 -2.23
C GLY A 29 14.59 8.78 -1.28
N ASN A 30 15.05 9.12 -0.07
CA ASN A 30 15.46 8.11 0.92
C ASN A 30 14.26 7.36 1.51
N ASP A 31 13.19 8.09 1.81
CA ASP A 31 12.01 7.65 2.55
C ASP A 31 10.71 7.89 1.77
N VAL A 32 10.83 8.31 0.51
CA VAL A 32 9.70 8.64 -0.35
C VAL A 32 10.00 8.30 -1.80
N ALA A 33 9.01 7.80 -2.53
CA ALA A 33 9.03 7.67 -3.97
C ALA A 33 7.74 8.24 -4.56
N GLN A 34 7.84 8.86 -5.73
CA GLN A 34 6.69 9.49 -6.38
C GLN A 34 6.69 9.22 -7.87
N TYR A 35 5.50 9.00 -8.42
CA TYR A 35 5.27 8.95 -9.85
C TYR A 35 4.09 9.85 -10.20
N ILE A 36 4.23 10.61 -11.30
CA ILE A 36 3.15 11.41 -11.89
C ILE A 36 3.12 11.04 -13.37
N ASP A 37 1.97 10.55 -13.83
CA ASP A 37 1.80 10.20 -15.24
C ASP A 37 1.59 11.43 -16.14
N ALA A 38 1.45 11.20 -17.45
CA ALA A 38 1.22 12.26 -18.44
C ALA A 38 -0.14 13.00 -18.26
N GLN A 39 -1.07 12.43 -17.50
CA GLN A 39 -2.38 13.00 -17.19
C GLN A 39 -2.38 13.77 -15.85
N GLY A 40 -1.23 13.78 -15.14
CA GLY A 40 -1.10 14.41 -13.82
C GLY A 40 -1.62 13.54 -12.67
N LEU A 41 -1.83 12.24 -12.90
CA LEU A 41 -2.25 11.30 -11.87
C LEU A 41 -1.05 10.88 -11.03
N GLY A 42 -1.00 11.38 -9.79
CA GLY A 42 0.10 11.15 -8.86
C GLY A 42 -0.12 9.94 -7.95
N THR A 43 0.95 9.20 -7.70
CA THR A 43 1.08 8.22 -6.61
C THR A 43 2.37 8.52 -5.85
N THR A 44 2.26 8.67 -4.53
CA THR A 44 3.40 8.88 -3.64
C THR A 44 3.43 7.75 -2.61
N VAL A 45 4.59 7.17 -2.36
CA VAL A 45 4.79 6.10 -1.38
C VAL A 45 5.81 6.57 -0.37
N PHE A 46 5.50 6.43 0.91
CA PHE A 46 6.34 6.81 2.02
C PHE A 46 6.79 5.56 2.78
N SER A 47 8.09 5.50 3.06
CA SER A 47 8.65 4.56 4.03
C SER A 47 7.96 4.80 5.36
N HIS A 48 7.40 3.75 5.94
CA HIS A 48 6.70 3.87 7.22
C HIS A 48 6.98 2.64 8.07
N GLN A 49 7.39 2.87 9.33
CA GLN A 49 7.54 1.81 10.31
C GLN A 49 6.31 1.86 11.22
N GLY A 50 5.30 1.04 10.91
CA GLY A 50 3.99 1.08 11.56
C GLY A 50 3.93 0.62 13.02
N ALA A 51 5.08 0.51 13.71
CA ALA A 51 5.11 0.07 15.10
C ALA A 51 4.58 1.13 16.08
N ASP A 52 4.68 2.41 15.73
CA ASP A 52 4.32 3.54 16.60
C ASP A 52 3.13 4.35 16.07
N ASP A 53 2.55 3.95 14.92
CA ASP A 53 1.42 4.66 14.31
C ASP A 53 0.08 4.11 14.85
N PRO A 54 -0.76 4.95 15.48
CA PRO A 54 -2.02 4.50 16.06
C PRO A 54 -2.93 3.81 15.04
N ASP A 55 -2.93 4.25 13.78
CA ASP A 55 -3.76 3.65 12.73
C ASP A 55 -3.30 2.23 12.36
N VAL A 56 -2.04 1.90 12.65
CA VAL A 56 -1.47 0.55 12.42
C VAL A 56 -1.58 -0.34 13.66
N VAL A 57 -1.49 0.26 14.86
CA VAL A 57 -1.53 -0.44 16.14
C VAL A 57 -2.95 -0.82 16.54
N GLU A 58 -3.94 0.00 16.18
CA GLU A 58 -5.35 -0.31 16.41
C GLU A 58 -5.84 -1.43 15.49
N PRO A 59 -6.71 -2.34 15.98
CA PRO A 59 -7.27 -3.38 15.15
C PRO A 59 -8.18 -2.76 14.07
N PRO A 60 -8.16 -3.28 12.82
CA PRO A 60 -9.11 -2.87 11.79
C PRO A 60 -10.57 -2.97 12.24
N ASN A 61 -11.38 -2.01 11.79
CA ASN A 61 -12.83 -1.99 12.02
C ASN A 61 -13.52 -3.18 11.34
N GLU A 62 -13.03 -3.52 10.14
CA GLU A 62 -13.59 -4.57 9.30
C GLU A 62 -12.46 -5.31 8.55
N TYR A 63 -12.74 -6.57 8.18
CA TYR A 63 -11.84 -7.40 7.40
C TYR A 63 -12.56 -7.89 6.14
N GLN A 64 -11.95 -7.66 4.98
CA GLN A 64 -12.42 -8.10 3.68
C GLN A 64 -11.41 -9.08 3.07
N GLY A 65 -11.79 -10.35 2.99
CA GLY A 65 -10.93 -11.43 2.52
C GLY A 65 -10.09 -12.09 3.61
N ARG A 66 -8.89 -12.54 3.25
CA ARG A 66 -7.99 -13.29 4.15
C ARG A 66 -7.26 -12.35 5.12
N ARG A 67 -7.33 -12.69 6.41
CA ARG A 67 -6.55 -12.01 7.44
C ARG A 67 -5.05 -12.29 7.31
N PRO A 68 -4.18 -11.37 7.71
CA PRO A 68 -2.75 -11.64 7.80
C PRO A 68 -2.46 -12.74 8.83
N PRO A 69 -1.39 -13.52 8.64
CA PRO A 69 -1.03 -14.62 9.54
C PRO A 69 -0.49 -14.14 10.90
N VAL A 70 -0.09 -12.87 10.99
CA VAL A 70 0.42 -12.19 12.18
C VAL A 70 -0.26 -10.82 12.33
N PRO A 71 -0.26 -10.21 13.53
CA PRO A 71 -0.78 -8.86 13.74
C PRO A 71 -0.09 -7.80 12.86
N LEU A 72 -0.82 -6.73 12.49
CA LEU A 72 -0.32 -5.66 11.59
C LEU A 72 1.02 -5.03 12.05
N PRO A 73 1.24 -4.72 13.35
CA PRO A 73 2.51 -4.15 13.80
C PRO A 73 3.74 -5.07 13.61
N GLN A 74 3.53 -6.35 13.30
CA GLN A 74 4.61 -7.31 13.00
C GLN A 74 4.88 -7.44 11.49
N LEU A 75 4.05 -6.81 10.64
CA LEU A 75 4.26 -6.75 9.21
C LEU A 75 5.08 -5.52 8.85
N SER A 76 5.72 -5.58 7.69
CA SER A 76 6.32 -4.39 7.09
C SER A 76 5.25 -3.62 6.33
N CYS A 77 5.32 -2.29 6.35
CA CYS A 77 4.33 -1.45 5.71
C CYS A 77 4.93 -0.24 5.01
N CYS A 78 4.12 0.40 4.17
CA CYS A 78 4.35 1.73 3.65
C CYS A 78 3.02 2.49 3.60
N LEU A 79 3.09 3.81 3.70
CA LEU A 79 1.92 4.67 3.48
C LEU A 79 1.90 5.07 2.00
N VAL A 80 0.75 4.94 1.37
CA VAL A 80 0.57 5.24 -0.04
C VAL A 80 -0.46 6.34 -0.17
N GLU A 81 -0.06 7.47 -0.73
CA GLU A 81 -0.97 8.54 -1.11
C GLU A 81 -1.28 8.46 -2.60
N CYS A 82 -2.55 8.24 -2.93
CA CYS A 82 -3.05 8.25 -4.29
C CYS A 82 -4.48 8.78 -4.29
N ARG A 83 -4.82 9.66 -5.22
CA ARG A 83 -6.18 10.24 -5.28
C ARG A 83 -7.19 9.33 -5.97
N TRP A 84 -6.72 8.43 -6.85
CA TRP A 84 -7.59 7.63 -7.70
C TRP A 84 -7.47 6.14 -7.37
N GLU A 85 -8.57 5.58 -6.89
CA GLU A 85 -8.66 4.19 -6.40
C GLU A 85 -8.22 3.17 -7.46
N HIS A 86 -8.61 3.36 -8.73
CA HIS A 86 -8.20 2.47 -9.82
C HIS A 86 -6.68 2.53 -10.13
N VAL A 87 -6.05 3.70 -9.99
CA VAL A 87 -4.59 3.85 -10.18
C VAL A 87 -3.86 3.14 -9.05
N PHE A 88 -4.34 3.29 -7.82
CA PHE A 88 -3.82 2.59 -6.66
C PHE A 88 -3.91 1.07 -6.82
N ILE A 89 -5.07 0.53 -7.22
CA ILE A 89 -5.24 -0.92 -7.41
C ILE A 89 -4.30 -1.46 -8.50
N GLU A 90 -4.09 -0.73 -9.59
CA GLU A 90 -3.12 -1.12 -10.63
C GLU A 90 -1.69 -1.21 -10.07
N TRP A 91 -1.28 -0.24 -9.24
CA TRP A 91 0.01 -0.32 -8.55
C TRP A 91 0.11 -1.51 -7.59
N MET A 92 -0.96 -1.81 -6.85
CA MET A 92 -0.98 -2.93 -5.92
C MET A 92 -0.83 -4.27 -6.62
N ARG A 93 -1.42 -4.43 -7.82
CA ARG A 93 -1.23 -5.62 -8.66
C ARG A 93 0.24 -5.80 -9.04
N ARG A 94 0.88 -4.74 -9.57
CA ARG A 94 2.30 -4.77 -9.94
C ARG A 94 3.21 -5.04 -8.75
N LEU A 95 2.90 -4.46 -7.59
CA LEU A 95 3.65 -4.68 -6.36
C LEU A 95 3.58 -6.14 -5.90
N ALA A 96 2.40 -6.75 -5.92
CA ALA A 96 2.25 -8.16 -5.55
C ALA A 96 2.97 -9.11 -6.52
N GLU A 97 2.94 -8.80 -7.82
CA GLU A 97 3.71 -9.54 -8.83
C GLU A 97 5.23 -9.44 -8.59
N SER A 98 5.72 -8.25 -8.26
CA SER A 98 7.14 -8.00 -7.95
C SER A 98 7.61 -8.71 -6.69
N LEU A 99 6.85 -8.60 -5.59
CA LEU A 99 7.23 -9.16 -4.29
C LEU A 99 7.05 -10.68 -4.20
N ARG A 100 6.11 -11.25 -4.98
CA ARG A 100 5.65 -12.64 -4.82
C ARG A 100 5.19 -12.96 -3.39
N ALA A 101 4.68 -11.95 -2.69
CA ALA A 101 4.19 -12.03 -1.33
C ALA A 101 2.75 -11.50 -1.26
N PRO A 102 1.92 -11.98 -0.32
CA PRO A 102 0.60 -11.41 -0.09
C PRO A 102 0.71 -9.95 0.35
N LEU A 103 -0.28 -9.16 -0.07
CA LEU A 103 -0.47 -7.78 0.34
C LEU A 103 -1.81 -7.63 1.07
N TRP A 104 -1.79 -6.78 2.08
CA TRP A 104 -3.00 -6.29 2.74
C TRP A 104 -3.04 -4.77 2.69
N ILE A 105 -4.23 -4.21 2.54
CA ILE A 105 -4.45 -2.76 2.40
C ILE A 105 -5.37 -2.35 3.53
N LEU A 106 -4.91 -1.46 4.40
CA LEU A 106 -5.77 -0.76 5.35
C LEU A 106 -6.17 0.57 4.73
N ASP A 107 -7.46 0.71 4.48
CA ASP A 107 -8.04 1.84 3.80
C ASP A 107 -8.46 2.95 4.80
N SER A 108 -8.91 4.10 4.31
CA SER A 108 -9.21 5.26 5.17
C SER A 108 -10.47 5.11 6.03
N ASP A 109 -11.31 4.11 5.75
CA ASP A 109 -12.47 3.75 6.57
C ASP A 109 -12.10 2.74 7.69
N GLY A 110 -10.82 2.33 7.75
CA GLY A 110 -10.31 1.35 8.70
C GLY A 110 -10.65 -0.09 8.32
N THR A 111 -10.96 -0.35 7.05
CA THR A 111 -11.18 -1.69 6.53
C THR A 111 -9.87 -2.29 6.04
N LEU A 112 -9.54 -3.50 6.52
CA LEU A 112 -8.39 -4.25 6.06
C LEU A 112 -8.79 -5.24 4.95
N TRP A 113 -8.24 -5.04 3.77
CA TRP A 113 -8.48 -5.85 2.59
C TRP A 113 -7.28 -6.75 2.31
N ASP A 114 -7.49 -8.03 1.97
CA ASP A 114 -6.49 -8.75 1.17
C ASP A 114 -6.51 -8.24 -0.28
N LEU A 115 -5.40 -8.36 -1.00
CA LEU A 115 -5.32 -7.81 -2.35
C LEU A 115 -6.40 -8.36 -3.30
N VAL A 116 -6.75 -9.63 -3.18
CA VAL A 116 -7.76 -10.26 -4.04
C VAL A 116 -9.13 -9.59 -3.83
N SER A 117 -9.54 -9.40 -2.58
CA SER A 117 -10.80 -8.73 -2.25
C SER A 117 -10.75 -7.23 -2.57
N ALA A 118 -9.58 -6.59 -2.42
CA ALA A 118 -9.38 -5.20 -2.79
C ALA A 118 -9.58 -4.95 -4.30
N ILE A 119 -9.15 -5.90 -5.14
CA ILE A 119 -9.28 -5.82 -6.60
C ILE A 119 -10.75 -5.85 -7.04
N ASP A 120 -11.56 -6.69 -6.43
CA ASP A 120 -12.98 -6.85 -6.76
C ASP A 120 -13.87 -5.88 -5.97
N GLY A 121 -13.32 -5.24 -4.95
CA GLY A 121 -14.00 -4.35 -4.01
C GLY A 121 -13.90 -2.87 -4.38
N ALA A 122 -14.42 -2.04 -3.47
CA ALA A 122 -14.41 -0.58 -3.58
C ALA A 122 -13.53 0.04 -2.49
N VAL A 123 -12.24 -0.29 -2.48
CA VAL A 123 -11.25 0.24 -1.52
C VAL A 123 -11.30 1.76 -1.47
N ARG A 124 -11.34 2.32 -0.26
CA ARG A 124 -11.39 3.77 -0.04
C ARG A 124 -10.05 4.30 0.42
N LEU A 125 -9.37 5.01 -0.48
CA LEU A 125 -8.20 5.83 -0.12
C LEU A 125 -8.62 7.07 0.65
#